data_AF-A0AAW2X810-F1
#
_entry.id   AF-A0AAW2X810-F1
#
_cell.length_a   1.000
_cell.length_b   1.000
_cell.length_c   1.000
_cell.angle_alpha   90.00
_cell.angle_beta   90.00
_cell.angle_gamma   90.00
#
_symmetry.space_group_name_H-M   'P 1'
#
loop_
_entity.id
_entity.type
_entity.pdbx_description
1 polymer ?
#
loop_
_entity_poly.entity_id
_entity_poly.type
_entity_poly.pdbx_seq_one_letter_code
_entity_poly.pdbx_strand_id
1 'polypeptide(L)'
;MQSMPTYVMGCMLIPAIICRELEGLMADFLWHNKDVRRIHWLSWNKLCVSKNEGGLGFRKLGAFNRAMLAKQLWRIINNPSSLLSRILKQKYFPHSDVFSMEAGSGSSYTWRSILVAGGKWDPGATFVFGRIDGYLGRCRSKPSPPQIRCT
;
A
#
# COMPACT_ATOMS: atom_id res chain seq x y z
N MET A 1 -0.18 18.05 -2.49
CA MET A 1 0.68 17.01 -3.09
C MET A 1 -0.19 15.93 -3.73
N GLN A 2 -0.67 16.18 -4.94
CA GLN A 2 -1.36 15.20 -5.77
C GLN A 2 -0.54 15.02 -7.06
N SER A 3 0.78 14.78 -6.92
CA SER A 3 1.73 14.68 -8.04
C SER A 3 2.28 13.27 -8.23
N MET A 4 2.02 12.35 -7.30
CA MET A 4 2.31 10.94 -7.52
C MET A 4 1.21 10.33 -8.39
N PRO A 5 1.53 9.50 -9.40
CA PRO A 5 0.52 8.78 -10.16
C PRO A 5 -0.12 7.72 -9.24
N THR A 6 -1.10 8.15 -8.45
CA THR A 6 -1.88 7.32 -7.53
C THR A 6 -2.54 6.16 -8.26
N TYR A 7 -2.87 6.37 -9.53
CA TYR A 7 -3.35 5.33 -10.44
C TYR A 7 -2.35 4.17 -10.57
N VAL A 8 -1.10 4.47 -10.96
CA VAL A 8 -0.04 3.45 -11.11
C VAL A 8 0.18 2.71 -9.79
N MET A 9 0.27 3.46 -8.68
CA MET A 9 0.48 2.86 -7.38
C MET A 9 -0.73 2.04 -6.87
N GLY A 10 -1.92 2.26 -7.42
CA GLY A 10 -3.12 1.50 -7.08
C GLY A 10 -3.31 0.24 -7.93
N CYS A 11 -2.63 0.14 -9.08
CA CYS A 11 -2.80 -0.96 -10.03
C CYS A 11 -1.62 -1.93 -10.04
N MET A 12 -0.40 -1.47 -9.76
CA MET A 12 0.80 -2.30 -9.87
C MET A 12 1.81 -2.08 -8.75
N LEU A 13 2.56 -3.14 -8.43
CA LEU A 13 3.63 -3.09 -7.45
C LEU A 13 4.84 -2.41 -8.10
N ILE A 14 5.30 -1.32 -7.48
CA ILE A 14 6.47 -0.59 -7.94
C ILE A 14 7.72 -1.25 -7.33
N PRO A 15 8.76 -1.54 -8.15
CA PRO A 15 10.04 -2.02 -7.65
C PRO A 15 10.61 -1.13 -6.55
N ALA A 16 11.14 -1.74 -5.49
CA ALA A 16 11.68 -1.00 -4.35
C ALA A 16 12.84 -0.06 -4.71
N ILE A 17 13.58 -0.36 -5.79
CA ILE A 17 14.66 0.50 -6.27
C ILE A 17 14.12 1.83 -6.80
N ILE A 18 13.07 1.79 -7.63
CA ILE A 18 12.41 2.99 -8.17
C ILE A 18 11.79 3.81 -7.05
N CYS A 19 11.15 3.15 -6.06
CA CYS A 19 10.65 3.86 -4.89
C CYS A 19 11.75 4.62 -4.15
N ARG A 20 12.92 4.01 -3.94
CA ARG A 20 14.07 4.65 -3.26
C ARG A 20 14.65 5.81 -4.08
N GLU A 21 14.75 5.65 -5.39
CA GLU A 21 15.21 6.72 -6.29
C GLU A 21 14.26 7.92 -6.27
N LEU A 22 12.95 7.68 -6.36
CA LEU A 22 11.93 8.73 -6.26
C LEU A 22 11.97 9.42 -4.89
N GLU A 23 12.10 8.66 -3.80
CA GLU A 23 12.27 9.23 -2.45
C GLU A 23 13.54 10.08 -2.35
N GLY A 24 14.63 9.68 -3.01
CA GLY A 24 15.86 10.47 -3.14
C GLY A 24 15.64 11.78 -3.90
N LEU A 25 14.98 11.73 -5.06
CA LEU A 25 14.63 12.93 -5.84
C LEU A 25 13.70 13.88 -5.05
N MET A 26 12.77 13.33 -4.27
CA MET A 26 11.90 14.12 -3.41
C MET A 26 12.69 14.77 -2.26
N ALA A 27 13.66 14.06 -1.67
CA ALA A 27 14.55 14.61 -0.65
C ALA A 27 15.45 15.71 -1.23
N ASP A 28 16.02 15.47 -2.40
CA ASP A 28 16.85 16.43 -3.13
C ASP A 28 16.07 17.69 -3.46
N PHE A 29 14.83 17.54 -3.97
CA PHE A 29 13.94 18.66 -4.23
C PHE A 29 13.62 19.45 -2.96
N LEU A 30 13.32 18.77 -1.86
CA LEU A 30 12.99 19.40 -0.58
C LEU A 30 14.15 20.22 -0.02
N TRP A 31 15.38 19.72 -0.16
CA TRP A 31 16.59 20.37 0.33
C TRP A 31 17.33 21.15 -0.77
N HIS A 32 16.70 21.35 -1.93
CA HIS A 32 17.30 22.07 -3.03
C HIS A 32 17.36 23.56 -2.73
N ASN A 33 18.54 24.15 -2.87
CA ASN A 33 18.74 25.59 -2.86
C ASN A 33 19.55 25.99 -4.10
N LYS A 34 19.21 27.11 -4.74
CA LYS A 34 19.82 27.53 -6.01
C LYS A 34 21.26 27.98 -5.83
N ASP A 35 21.58 28.57 -4.67
CA ASP A 35 22.83 29.32 -4.48
C ASP A 35 23.78 28.70 -3.43
N VAL A 36 23.34 27.67 -2.68
CA VAL A 36 24.09 27.11 -1.56
C VAL A 36 24.22 25.59 -1.67
N ARG A 37 25.36 25.04 -1.22
CA ARG A 37 25.63 23.60 -1.13
C ARG A 37 24.51 22.90 -0.36
N ARG A 38 24.01 21.79 -0.92
CA ARG A 38 22.91 20.98 -0.37
C ARG A 38 23.30 20.42 1.00
N ILE A 39 22.52 20.72 2.04
CA ILE A 39 22.63 20.12 3.37
C ILE A 39 21.31 19.40 3.65
N HIS A 40 21.37 18.08 3.79
CA HIS A 40 20.23 17.29 4.23
C HIS A 40 20.17 17.32 5.76
N TRP A 41 19.33 18.20 6.30
CA TRP A 41 19.18 18.36 7.76
C TRP A 41 18.56 17.14 8.44
N LEU A 42 17.76 16.37 7.69
CA LEU A 42 17.09 15.19 8.19
C LEU A 42 17.03 14.09 7.13
N SER A 43 17.26 12.84 7.55
CA SER A 43 17.06 11.68 6.68
C SER A 43 15.60 11.55 6.24
N TRP A 44 15.37 11.07 5.02
CA TRP A 44 14.02 10.84 4.49
C TRP A 44 13.15 9.98 5.42
N ASN A 45 13.73 8.95 6.03
CA ASN A 45 13.06 8.08 7.01
C ASN A 45 12.47 8.86 8.21
N LYS A 46 13.22 9.83 8.74
CA LYS A 46 12.73 10.68 9.84
C LYS A 46 11.68 11.69 9.37
N LEU A 47 11.76 12.16 8.14
CA LEU A 47 10.72 13.03 7.58
C LEU A 47 9.39 12.29 7.38
N CYS A 48 9.44 10.97 7.15
CA CYS A 48 8.24 10.13 7.04
C CYS A 48 7.53 9.84 8.38
N VAL A 49 8.16 10.17 9.51
CA VAL A 49 7.53 10.02 10.84
C VAL A 49 6.35 10.98 10.96
N SER A 50 5.35 10.63 11.76
CA SER A 50 4.16 11.47 11.93
C SER A 50 4.53 12.82 12.57
N LYS A 51 3.73 13.86 12.29
CA LYS A 51 3.94 15.20 12.89
C LYS A 51 3.91 15.17 14.41
N ASN A 52 3.08 14.30 14.98
CA ASN A 52 2.95 14.14 16.43
C ASN A 52 4.20 13.49 17.07
N GLU A 53 5.00 12.78 16.28
CA GLU A 53 6.23 12.12 16.70
C GLU A 53 7.48 12.87 16.20
N GLY A 54 7.32 14.14 15.79
CA GLY A 54 8.43 15.02 15.39
C GLY A 54 8.91 14.87 13.95
N GLY A 55 8.17 14.18 13.08
CA GLY A 55 8.43 14.14 11.64
C GLY A 55 7.59 15.14 10.83
N LEU A 56 7.64 15.07 9.50
CA LEU A 56 6.82 15.91 8.61
C LEU A 56 5.56 15.19 8.09
N GLY A 57 5.44 13.89 8.33
CA GLY A 57 4.32 13.06 7.88
C GLY A 57 4.39 12.70 6.39
N PHE A 58 5.58 12.70 5.78
CA PHE A 58 5.74 12.17 4.42
C PHE A 58 5.46 10.66 4.38
N ARG A 59 5.07 10.17 3.21
CA ARG A 59 4.76 8.75 3.01
C ARG A 59 5.96 8.05 2.37
N LYS A 60 6.36 6.92 2.93
CA LYS A 60 7.25 5.99 2.23
C LYS A 60 6.51 5.39 1.04
N LEU A 61 7.06 5.54 -0.16
CA LEU A 61 6.38 5.21 -1.41
C LEU A 61 6.12 3.71 -1.54
N GLY A 62 7.10 2.89 -1.16
CA GLY A 62 6.93 1.43 -1.18
C GLY A 62 5.83 0.95 -0.24
N ALA A 63 5.75 1.53 0.97
CA ALA A 63 4.69 1.20 1.93
C ALA A 63 3.32 1.71 1.45
N PHE A 64 3.28 2.92 0.89
CA PHE A 64 2.05 3.52 0.37
C PHE A 64 1.48 2.75 -0.83
N ASN A 65 2.34 2.30 -1.75
CA ASN A 65 1.96 1.46 -2.89
C ASN A 65 1.38 0.11 -2.43
N ARG A 66 2.05 -0.60 -1.50
CA ARG A 66 1.52 -1.83 -0.91
C ARG A 66 0.17 -1.62 -0.24
N ALA A 67 0.03 -0.55 0.55
CA ALA A 67 -1.24 -0.22 1.20
C ALA A 67 -2.36 0.06 0.19
N MET A 68 -2.07 0.74 -0.93
CA MET A 68 -3.07 0.95 -1.98
C MET A 68 -3.48 -0.35 -2.68
N LEU A 69 -2.53 -1.24 -2.96
CA LEU A 69 -2.84 -2.56 -3.54
C LEU A 69 -3.67 -3.42 -2.57
N ALA A 70 -3.32 -3.43 -1.29
CA ALA A 70 -4.10 -4.09 -0.24
C ALA A 70 -5.53 -3.50 -0.15
N LYS A 71 -5.69 -2.18 -0.34
CA LYS A 71 -7.01 -1.54 -0.41
C LYS A 71 -7.85 -2.09 -1.55
N GLN A 72 -7.25 -2.33 -2.72
CA GLN A 72 -7.98 -2.91 -3.85
C GLN A 72 -8.39 -4.35 -3.57
N LEU A 73 -7.49 -5.15 -2.98
CA LEU A 73 -7.83 -6.51 -2.56
C LEU A 73 -9.01 -6.53 -1.58
N TRP A 74 -8.96 -5.65 -0.58
CA TRP A 74 -10.03 -5.50 0.40
C TRP A 74 -11.38 -5.15 -0.24
N ARG A 75 -11.39 -4.29 -1.27
CA ARG A 75 -12.60 -3.96 -2.03
C ARG A 75 -13.13 -5.16 -2.81
N ILE A 76 -12.24 -5.99 -3.36
CA ILE A 76 -12.64 -7.18 -4.11
C ILE A 76 -13.34 -8.17 -3.17
N ILE A 77 -12.80 -8.36 -1.97
CA ILE A 77 -13.32 -9.27 -0.94
C ILE A 77 -14.66 -8.78 -0.39
N ASN A 78 -14.76 -7.49 -0.02
CA ASN A 78 -15.95 -6.96 0.64
C ASN A 78 -17.14 -6.70 -0.30
N ASN A 79 -16.88 -6.52 -1.60
CA ASN A 79 -17.94 -6.26 -2.59
C ASN A 79 -17.98 -7.38 -3.65
N PRO A 80 -18.32 -8.63 -3.26
CA PRO A 80 -18.31 -9.77 -4.18
C PRO A 80 -19.35 -9.64 -5.31
N SER A 81 -20.41 -8.84 -5.11
CA SER A 81 -21.44 -8.56 -6.11
C SER A 81 -20.98 -7.60 -7.21
N SER A 82 -19.87 -6.88 -7.01
CA SER A 82 -19.36 -5.94 -8.02
C SER A 82 -18.92 -6.68 -9.28
N LEU A 83 -19.14 -6.07 -10.45
CA LEU A 83 -18.76 -6.64 -11.74
C LEU A 83 -17.26 -6.99 -11.77
N LEU A 84 -16.42 -6.10 -11.23
CA LEU A 84 -14.98 -6.31 -11.15
C LEU A 84 -14.64 -7.55 -10.32
N SER A 85 -15.22 -7.68 -9.12
CA SER A 85 -14.98 -8.85 -8.25
C SER A 85 -15.42 -10.15 -8.93
N ARG A 86 -16.56 -10.14 -9.64
CA ARG A 86 -17.07 -11.32 -10.36
C ARG A 86 -16.15 -11.73 -11.52
N ILE A 87 -15.70 -10.77 -12.33
CA ILE A 87 -14.78 -11.02 -13.44
C ILE A 87 -13.44 -11.55 -12.92
N LEU A 88 -12.88 -10.90 -11.89
CA LEU A 88 -11.61 -11.32 -11.30
C LEU A 88 -11.70 -12.70 -10.65
N LYS A 89 -12.82 -12.99 -9.97
CA LYS A 89 -13.12 -14.33 -9.45
C LYS A 89 -13.15 -15.38 -10.55
N GLN A 90 -13.94 -15.17 -11.60
CA GLN A 90 -14.00 -16.14 -12.70
C GLN A 90 -12.66 -16.32 -13.42
N LYS A 91 -11.88 -15.26 -13.57
CA LYS A 91 -10.59 -15.30 -14.29
C LYS A 91 -9.48 -15.97 -13.49
N TYR A 92 -9.39 -15.69 -12.19
CA TYR A 92 -8.23 -16.07 -11.38
C TYR A 92 -8.53 -17.12 -10.31
N PHE A 93 -9.74 -17.15 -9.74
CA PHE A 93 -10.15 -18.08 -8.67
C PHE A 93 -11.61 -18.51 -8.79
N PRO A 94 -11.97 -19.30 -9.83
CA PRO A 94 -13.35 -19.71 -10.03
C PRO A 94 -13.87 -20.61 -8.89
N HIS A 95 -13.00 -21.44 -8.30
CA HIS A 95 -13.35 -22.46 -7.31
C HIS A 95 -12.64 -22.31 -5.96
N SER A 96 -11.82 -21.28 -5.78
CA SER A 96 -11.02 -21.05 -4.58
C SER A 96 -11.34 -19.71 -3.93
N ASP A 97 -10.88 -19.56 -2.69
CA ASP A 97 -10.91 -18.28 -1.98
C ASP A 97 -9.65 -17.46 -2.25
N VAL A 98 -9.78 -16.13 -2.18
CA VAL A 98 -8.75 -15.15 -2.55
C VAL A 98 -7.45 -15.36 -1.77
N PHE A 99 -7.54 -15.82 -0.51
CA PHE A 99 -6.40 -15.98 0.40
C PHE A 99 -5.63 -17.28 0.21
N SER A 100 -6.21 -18.27 -0.46
CA SER A 100 -5.58 -19.59 -0.66
C SER A 100 -4.87 -19.70 -2.02
N MET A 101 -4.58 -18.57 -2.66
CA MET A 101 -4.12 -18.53 -4.04
C MET A 101 -2.63 -18.29 -4.18
N GLU A 102 -2.00 -19.07 -5.05
CA GLU A 102 -0.70 -18.74 -5.64
C GLU A 102 -0.90 -18.19 -7.06
N ALA A 103 -0.05 -17.23 -7.44
CA ALA A 103 -0.13 -16.65 -8.77
C ALA A 103 0.39 -17.62 -9.82
N GLY A 104 -0.52 -18.26 -10.58
CA GLY A 104 -0.16 -19.14 -11.70
C GLY A 104 0.56 -18.40 -12.84
N SER A 105 1.23 -19.16 -13.72
CA SER A 105 2.08 -18.65 -14.81
C SER A 105 1.39 -17.69 -15.80
N GLY A 106 0.05 -17.74 -15.91
CA GLY A 106 -0.75 -16.87 -16.78
C GLY A 106 -1.32 -15.61 -16.11
N SER A 107 -0.96 -15.35 -14.86
CA SER A 107 -1.52 -14.23 -14.10
C SER A 107 -0.98 -12.87 -14.56
N SER A 108 -1.86 -11.88 -14.68
CA SER A 108 -1.45 -10.52 -15.04
C SER A 108 -0.54 -9.91 -13.97
N TYR A 109 0.33 -8.99 -14.36
CA TYR A 109 1.21 -8.31 -13.41
C TYR A 109 0.43 -7.55 -12.32
N THR A 110 -0.70 -6.94 -12.69
CA THR A 110 -1.65 -6.31 -11.77
C THR A 110 -2.16 -7.31 -10.73
N TRP A 111 -2.60 -8.50 -11.16
CA TRP A 111 -3.11 -9.51 -10.24
C TRP A 111 -2.03 -10.03 -9.30
N ARG A 112 -0.84 -10.31 -9.83
CA ARG A 112 0.35 -10.65 -9.03
C ARG A 112 0.68 -9.58 -8.00
N SER A 113 0.62 -8.31 -8.39
CA SER A 113 0.89 -7.17 -7.51
C SER A 113 -0.10 -7.11 -6.35
N ILE A 114 -1.38 -7.32 -6.64
CA ILE A 114 -2.46 -7.36 -5.63
C ILE A 114 -2.27 -8.56 -4.69
N LEU A 115 -1.98 -9.74 -5.23
CA LEU A 115 -1.71 -10.94 -4.43
C LEU A 115 -0.48 -10.78 -3.55
N VAL A 116 0.62 -10.20 -4.05
CA VAL A 116 1.83 -9.95 -3.24
C VAL A 116 1.56 -8.95 -2.11
N ALA A 117 0.71 -7.96 -2.35
CA ALA A 117 0.28 -7.03 -1.31
C ALA A 117 -0.68 -7.67 -0.29
N GLY A 118 -1.42 -8.70 -0.69
CA GLY A 118 -2.37 -9.44 0.14
C GLY A 118 -1.83 -10.70 0.83
N GLY A 119 -0.78 -11.31 0.29
CA GLY A 119 -0.27 -12.65 0.65
C GLY A 119 0.54 -12.70 1.94
N LYS A 120 0.68 -11.57 2.62
CA LYS A 120 1.04 -11.52 4.04
C LYS A 120 -0.08 -10.79 4.78
N TRP A 121 -1.24 -11.41 4.81
CA TRP A 121 -2.29 -11.00 5.72
C TRP A 121 -1.86 -11.41 7.12
N ASP A 122 -1.15 -10.52 7.83
CA ASP A 122 -0.98 -10.68 9.28
C ASP A 122 -2.39 -10.60 9.87
N PRO A 123 -2.89 -11.64 10.57
CA PRO A 123 -4.26 -11.65 11.14
C PRO A 123 -4.52 -10.53 12.16
N GLY A 124 -3.47 -9.79 12.55
CA GLY A 124 -3.54 -8.60 13.41
C GLY A 124 -3.36 -7.26 12.69
N ALA A 125 -3.22 -7.22 11.36
CA ALA A 125 -3.04 -5.99 10.59
C ALA A 125 -4.41 -5.41 10.17
N THR A 126 -5.01 -4.59 11.04
CA THR A 126 -6.16 -3.77 10.65
C THR A 126 -5.71 -2.56 9.84
N PHE A 127 -5.98 -2.55 8.54
CA PHE A 127 -5.85 -1.34 7.73
C PHE A 127 -7.06 -0.44 7.96
N VAL A 128 -6.93 0.53 8.86
CA VAL A 128 -7.89 1.64 8.92
C VAL A 128 -7.62 2.54 7.72
N PHE A 129 -8.33 2.30 6.62
CA PHE A 129 -8.34 3.23 5.49
C PHE A 129 -9.15 4.47 5.88
N GLY A 130 -8.51 5.39 6.60
CA GLY A 130 -9.05 6.73 6.81
C GLY A 130 -9.35 7.42 5.47
N ARG A 131 -10.32 8.35 5.51
CA ARG A 131 -10.57 9.31 4.43
C ARG A 131 -9.24 9.97 4.07
N ILE A 132 -9.06 10.33 2.80
CA ILE A 132 -7.78 10.66 2.17
C ILE A 132 -7.12 11.95 2.71
N ASP A 133 -7.61 12.48 3.83
CA ASP A 133 -7.25 13.76 4.43
C ASP A 133 -6.81 13.55 5.87
N GLY A 134 -5.51 13.33 6.06
CA GLY A 134 -4.86 13.39 7.36
C GLY A 134 -5.20 12.24 8.31
N TYR A 135 -4.20 11.88 9.12
CA TYR A 135 -4.29 10.96 10.24
C TYR A 135 -4.23 9.45 9.93
N LEU A 136 -3.07 8.92 10.36
CA LEU A 136 -2.87 7.59 10.96
C LEU A 136 -2.67 6.41 9.99
N GLY A 137 -1.40 6.19 9.64
CA GLY A 137 -0.86 4.83 9.65
C GLY A 137 -0.35 4.53 11.06
N ARG A 138 -1.22 4.03 11.94
CA ARG A 138 -0.81 3.50 13.25
C ARG A 138 -0.98 1.99 13.21
N CYS A 139 0.11 1.23 13.16
CA CYS A 139 0.08 -0.19 13.50
C CYS A 139 -0.15 -0.30 15.01
N ARG A 140 -1.38 -0.56 15.45
CA ARG A 140 -1.63 -0.98 16.83
C ARG A 140 -1.76 -2.50 16.85
N SER A 141 -0.95 -3.16 17.68
CA SER A 141 -1.11 -4.57 18.03
C SER A 141 -2.14 -4.75 19.14
N LYS A 142 -3.09 -5.68 18.97
CA LYS A 142 -3.74 -6.59 19.97
C LYS A 142 -5.19 -6.92 19.59
N PRO A 143 -5.82 -7.98 20.14
CA PRO A 143 -5.42 -9.38 20.26
C PRO A 143 -6.42 -10.30 19.51
N SER A 144 -5.94 -11.43 18.95
CA SER A 144 -6.70 -12.62 18.46
C SER A 144 -7.95 -12.43 17.55
N PRO A 145 -8.11 -13.24 16.49
CA PRO A 145 -9.23 -13.08 15.55
C PRO A 145 -10.58 -13.36 16.22
N PRO A 146 -11.66 -12.61 15.89
CA PRO A 146 -12.99 -13.01 16.27
C PRO A 146 -13.32 -14.30 15.51
N GLN A 147 -13.65 -15.36 16.24
CA GLN A 147 -14.20 -16.56 15.63
C GLN A 147 -15.52 -16.21 14.96
N ILE A 148 -15.57 -16.34 13.65
CA ILE A 148 -16.83 -16.33 12.90
C ILE A 148 -17.52 -17.65 13.24
N ARG A 149 -18.39 -17.63 14.25
CA ARG A 149 -19.34 -18.72 14.49
C ARG A 149 -20.42 -18.60 13.42
N CYS A 150 -20.50 -19.59 12.54
CA CYS A 150 -21.73 -19.84 11.80
C CYS A 150 -22.79 -20.31 12.80
N THR A 151 -23.85 -19.53 12.94
CA THR A 151 -25.16 -19.97 13.45
C THR A 151 -26.20 -19.47 12.47
#